data_AF-H2Y934-F1
#
_entry.id   AF-H2Y934-F1
#
_cell.length_a   1.000
_cell.length_b   1.000
_cell.length_c   1.000
_cell.angle_alpha   90.00
_cell.angle_beta   90.00
_cell.angle_gamma   90.00
#
_symmetry.space_group_name_H-M   'P 1'
#
loop_
_entity.id
_entity.type
_entity.pdbx_description
1 polymer ?
#
loop_
_entity_poly.entity_id
_entity_poly.type
_entity_poly.pdbx_seq_one_letter_code
_entity_poly.pdbx_strand_id
1 'polypeptide(L)'
;MMVLSKDTDPDMEPFLNDPAFVQEAGKLHKLAISFSLITNTKILLNTEQKVGQINCLHGMRFLSMSWVMLGHTLVFTLFNVDNIKFNARYLLDHWEFQAVANATFSVDTFFFLSGLLVAYLGIRELHKREGKMNVLLMYLYRYMRLTPPYAFCILFIVSIFPMLGEGPQWIVSTEGLKN
;
A
#
# COMPACT_ATOMS: atom_id res chain seq x y z
N MET A 1 -13.97 -22.31 28.69
CA MET A 1 -13.04 -22.72 29.76
C MET A 1 -11.83 -23.30 29.02
N MET A 2 -10.82 -22.46 28.76
CA MET A 2 -9.60 -22.30 29.58
C MET A 2 -8.47 -23.18 29.01
N VAL A 3 -7.26 -22.60 28.96
CA VAL A 3 -5.93 -23.23 28.75
C VAL A 3 -5.63 -23.54 27.26
N LEU A 4 -4.89 -22.72 26.49
CA LEU A 4 -3.44 -22.39 26.48
C LEU A 4 -2.50 -23.61 26.54
N SER A 5 -1.41 -23.56 25.76
CA SER A 5 -0.22 -24.45 25.77
C SER A 5 -0.31 -25.64 24.80
N LYS A 6 0.37 -25.58 23.63
CA LYS A 6 1.75 -26.06 23.40
C LYS A 6 1.73 -27.59 23.46
N ASP A 7 1.40 -28.29 22.38
CA ASP A 7 2.17 -28.41 21.16
C ASP A 7 1.23 -28.48 19.94
N THR A 8 1.54 -27.79 18.85
CA THR A 8 0.69 -27.84 17.65
C THR A 8 0.87 -29.19 16.97
N ASP A 9 -0.19 -30.01 17.02
CA ASP A 9 -0.26 -31.35 16.42
C ASP A 9 0.07 -31.29 14.91
N PRO A 10 1.03 -32.12 14.43
CA PRO A 10 1.35 -32.23 13.00
C PRO A 10 0.16 -32.70 12.15
N ASP A 11 -0.89 -33.20 12.79
CA ASP A 11 -2.15 -33.67 12.22
C ASP A 11 -3.13 -32.53 11.86
N MET A 12 -2.81 -31.26 12.18
CA MET A 12 -3.61 -30.11 11.77
C MET A 12 -3.21 -29.53 10.39
N GLU A 13 -2.05 -29.91 9.84
CA GLU A 13 -1.58 -29.53 8.50
C GLU A 13 -2.55 -29.88 7.34
N PRO A 14 -3.19 -31.06 7.30
CA PRO A 14 -4.10 -31.41 6.20
C PRO A 14 -5.42 -30.61 6.22
N PHE A 15 -5.87 -30.11 7.37
CA PHE A 15 -7.14 -29.36 7.48
C PHE A 15 -7.04 -27.91 6.97
N LEU A 16 -5.84 -27.32 6.93
CA LEU A 16 -5.61 -25.98 6.36
C LEU A 16 -5.46 -26.01 4.83
N ASN A 17 -5.08 -27.16 4.27
CA ASN A 17 -4.92 -27.37 2.82
C ASN A 17 -6.15 -28.01 2.16
N ASP A 18 -7.18 -28.39 2.92
CA ASP A 18 -8.40 -28.98 2.38
C ASP A 18 -9.43 -27.89 2.03
N PRO A 19 -9.77 -27.67 0.74
CA PRO A 19 -10.82 -26.73 0.34
C PRO A 19 -12.21 -27.08 0.89
N ALA A 20 -12.42 -28.30 1.41
CA ALA A 20 -13.67 -28.71 2.05
C ALA A 20 -13.84 -28.15 3.49
N PHE A 21 -12.76 -27.99 4.26
CA PHE A 21 -12.83 -27.50 5.66
C PHE A 21 -13.25 -26.03 5.75
N VAL A 22 -12.88 -25.21 4.76
CA VAL A 22 -13.31 -23.81 4.64
C VAL A 22 -14.77 -23.70 4.16
N GLN A 23 -15.33 -24.77 3.57
CA GLN A 23 -16.63 -24.72 2.92
C GLN A 23 -17.80 -24.76 3.91
N GLU A 24 -17.67 -25.49 5.04
CA GLU A 24 -18.70 -25.61 6.09
C GLU A 24 -18.67 -24.53 7.19
N ALA A 25 -17.70 -23.61 7.15
CA ALA A 25 -17.58 -22.66 8.23
C ALA A 25 -18.57 -21.48 8.12
N GLY A 26 -19.24 -21.16 9.24
CA GLY A 26 -20.18 -20.04 9.33
C GLY A 26 -19.56 -18.69 8.96
N LYS A 27 -20.40 -17.70 8.60
CA LYS A 27 -19.96 -16.36 8.15
C LYS A 27 -18.95 -15.69 9.09
N LEU A 28 -19.10 -15.90 10.40
CA LEU A 28 -18.20 -15.38 11.42
C LEU A 28 -16.81 -16.03 11.41
N HIS A 29 -16.74 -17.34 11.15
CA HIS A 29 -15.46 -18.03 11.03
C HIS A 29 -14.69 -17.59 9.77
N LYS A 30 -15.39 -17.40 8.64
CA LYS A 30 -14.79 -16.84 7.42
C LYS A 30 -14.27 -15.41 7.65
N LEU A 31 -15.00 -14.61 8.41
CA LEU A 31 -14.55 -13.29 8.87
C LEU A 31 -13.29 -13.41 9.76
N ALA A 32 -13.31 -14.27 10.77
CA ALA A 32 -12.17 -14.46 11.67
C ALA A 32 -10.90 -14.92 10.91
N ILE A 33 -11.04 -15.85 9.96
CA ILE A 33 -9.93 -16.28 9.10
C ILE A 33 -9.41 -15.15 8.22
N SER A 34 -10.28 -14.28 7.70
CA SER A 34 -9.84 -13.14 6.87
C SER A 34 -8.93 -12.15 7.62
N PHE A 35 -8.98 -12.13 8.96
CA PHE A 35 -8.08 -11.35 9.83
C PHE A 35 -6.96 -12.18 10.46
N SER A 36 -6.84 -13.48 10.15
CA SER A 36 -5.78 -14.34 10.66
C SER A 36 -4.42 -13.90 10.11
N LEU A 37 -3.54 -13.44 11.00
CA LEU A 37 -2.18 -13.05 10.63
C LEU A 37 -1.40 -14.22 10.02
N ILE A 38 -1.52 -15.43 10.59
CA ILE A 38 -0.77 -16.60 10.12
C ILE A 38 -1.16 -16.96 8.68
N THR A 39 -2.47 -17.02 8.40
CA THR A 39 -2.99 -17.35 7.07
C THR A 39 -2.64 -16.26 6.06
N ASN A 40 -2.87 -14.98 6.42
CA ASN A 40 -2.54 -13.86 5.55
C ASN A 40 -1.04 -13.75 5.28
N THR A 41 -0.16 -13.99 6.26
CA THR A 41 1.29 -13.98 6.08
C THR A 41 1.76 -15.13 5.20
N LYS A 42 1.23 -16.35 5.35
CA LYS A 42 1.54 -17.47 4.43
C LYS A 42 1.16 -17.13 2.99
N ILE A 43 0.00 -16.50 2.77
CA ILE A 43 -0.44 -16.05 1.44
C ILE A 43 0.46 -14.93 0.90
N LEU A 44 0.84 -13.97 1.75
CA LEU A 44 1.68 -12.83 1.38
C LEU A 44 3.12 -13.23 1.03
N LEU A 45 3.67 -14.21 1.73
CA LEU A 45 5.02 -14.74 1.50
C LEU A 45 5.04 -15.85 0.44
N ASN A 46 3.88 -16.32 -0.03
CA ASN A 46 3.83 -17.27 -1.13
C ASN A 46 4.37 -16.61 -2.40
N THR A 47 5.43 -17.19 -2.96
CA THR A 47 6.15 -16.71 -4.16
C THR A 47 5.72 -17.48 -5.43
N GLU A 48 4.71 -18.34 -5.34
CA GLU A 48 4.15 -19.04 -6.50
C GLU A 48 3.65 -18.06 -7.56
N GLN A 49 4.16 -18.23 -8.77
CA GLN A 49 3.86 -17.36 -9.90
C GLN A 49 2.60 -17.83 -10.60
N LYS A 50 1.57 -16.97 -10.65
CA LYS A 50 0.34 -17.28 -11.37
C LYS A 50 0.54 -17.09 -12.86
N VAL A 51 0.02 -18.04 -13.65
CA VAL A 51 0.08 -17.99 -15.12
C VAL A 51 -0.56 -16.68 -15.63
N GLY A 52 0.22 -15.89 -16.37
CA GLY A 52 -0.20 -14.59 -16.91
C GLY A 52 0.17 -13.37 -16.05
N GLN A 53 1.04 -13.52 -15.05
CA GLN A 53 1.70 -12.38 -14.40
C GLN A 53 2.96 -11.95 -15.15
N ILE A 54 3.20 -10.65 -15.22
CA ILE A 54 4.37 -10.07 -15.88
C ILE A 54 5.38 -9.70 -14.78
N ASN A 55 6.30 -10.61 -14.50
CA ASN A 55 7.26 -10.49 -13.37
C ASN A 55 8.11 -9.21 -13.43
N CYS A 56 8.50 -8.75 -14.62
CA CYS A 56 9.26 -7.52 -14.77
C CYS A 56 8.48 -6.27 -14.32
N LEU A 57 7.14 -6.25 -14.43
CA LEU A 57 6.32 -5.15 -13.91
C LEU A 57 6.36 -5.08 -12.38
N HIS A 58 6.43 -6.24 -11.71
CA HIS A 58 6.54 -6.29 -10.25
C HIS A 58 7.88 -5.69 -9.77
N GLY A 59 8.98 -6.04 -10.44
CA GLY A 59 10.30 -5.45 -10.17
C GLY A 59 10.36 -3.94 -10.44
N MET A 60 9.84 -3.48 -11.59
CA MET A 60 9.82 -2.05 -11.89
C MET A 60 8.96 -1.25 -10.92
N ARG A 61 7.82 -1.81 -10.48
CA ARG A 61 7.00 -1.18 -9.43
C ARG A 61 7.72 -1.07 -8.11
N PHE A 62 8.42 -2.13 -7.71
CA PHE A 62 9.19 -2.13 -6.47
C PHE A 62 10.27 -1.04 -6.52
N LEU A 63 11.09 -1.01 -7.57
CA LEU A 63 12.14 -0.01 -7.73
C LEU A 63 11.57 1.41 -7.77
N SER A 64 10.50 1.63 -8.52
CA SER A 64 9.85 2.94 -8.62
C SER A 64 9.27 3.40 -7.28
N MET A 65 8.59 2.51 -6.54
CA MET A 65 8.08 2.80 -5.20
C MET A 65 9.19 3.10 -4.20
N SER A 66 10.27 2.30 -4.18
CA SER A 66 11.43 2.54 -3.34
C SER A 66 12.06 3.90 -3.63
N TRP A 67 12.16 4.28 -4.91
CA TRP A 67 12.72 5.58 -5.30
C TRP A 67 11.83 6.76 -4.88
N VAL A 68 10.50 6.63 -5.02
CA VAL A 68 9.55 7.65 -4.52
C VAL A 68 9.66 7.82 -3.00
N MET A 69 9.72 6.71 -2.25
CA MET A 69 9.91 6.74 -0.80
C MET A 69 11.21 7.44 -0.41
N LEU A 70 12.30 7.17 -1.13
CA LEU A 70 13.61 7.78 -0.88
C LEU A 70 13.57 9.30 -1.11
N GLY A 71 12.94 9.74 -2.22
CA GLY A 71 12.75 11.15 -2.53
C GLY A 71 11.92 11.88 -1.47
N HIS A 72 10.77 11.33 -1.07
CA HIS A 72 9.95 11.93 -0.01
C HIS A 72 10.68 12.00 1.32
N THR A 73 11.37 10.92 1.71
CA THR A 73 12.15 10.90 2.96
C THR A 73 13.13 12.07 3.00
N LEU A 74 13.89 12.28 1.92
CA LEU A 74 14.86 13.35 1.82
C LEU A 74 14.22 14.74 1.86
N VAL A 75 13.10 14.93 1.15
CA VAL A 75 12.35 16.20 1.19
C VAL A 75 11.82 16.49 2.59
N PHE A 76 11.21 15.52 3.27
CA PHE A 76 10.75 15.68 4.65
C PHE A 76 11.91 15.99 5.59
N THR A 77 13.05 15.31 5.45
CA THR A 77 14.25 15.64 6.24
C THR A 77 14.71 17.07 6.00
N LEU A 78 14.76 17.53 4.75
CA LEU A 78 15.17 18.90 4.42
C LEU A 78 14.26 19.98 5.03
N PHE A 79 12.96 19.69 5.16
CA PHE A 79 12.02 20.60 5.83
C PHE A 79 12.19 20.64 7.36
N ASN A 80 12.89 19.69 7.96
CA ASN A 80 13.03 19.56 9.41
C ASN A 80 14.46 19.82 9.94
N VAL A 81 15.41 20.19 9.07
CA VAL A 81 16.80 20.51 9.47
C VAL A 81 17.08 22.01 9.50
N ASP A 82 17.93 22.42 10.44
CA ASP A 82 18.48 23.77 10.46
C ASP A 82 19.41 24.00 9.26
N ASN A 83 19.41 25.22 8.71
CA ASN A 83 20.22 25.61 7.55
C ASN A 83 19.90 24.84 6.25
N ILE A 84 18.62 24.79 5.86
CA ILE A 84 18.14 24.16 4.62
C ILE A 84 18.97 24.50 3.37
N LYS A 85 19.44 25.76 3.23
CA LYS A 85 20.21 26.21 2.06
C LYS A 85 21.56 25.51 1.94
N PHE A 86 22.23 25.26 3.08
CA PHE A 86 23.53 24.58 3.09
C PHE A 86 23.35 23.09 2.77
N ASN A 87 22.38 22.43 3.41
CA ASN A 87 22.08 21.02 3.15
C ASN A 87 21.56 20.77 1.73
N ALA A 88 20.70 21.65 1.20
CA ALA A 88 20.25 21.56 -0.19
C ALA A 88 21.38 21.77 -1.18
N ARG A 89 22.30 22.72 -0.93
CA ARG A 89 23.50 22.93 -1.76
C ARG A 89 24.39 21.69 -1.76
N TYR A 90 24.63 21.11 -0.59
CA TYR A 90 25.41 19.88 -0.45
C TYR A 90 24.80 18.73 -1.26
N LEU A 91 23.49 18.52 -1.17
CA LEU A 91 22.79 17.47 -1.94
C LEU A 91 22.79 17.71 -3.45
N LEU A 92 22.76 18.96 -3.89
CA LEU A 92 22.79 19.28 -5.33
C LEU A 92 24.20 19.22 -5.91
N ASP A 93 25.25 19.48 -5.12
CA ASP A 93 26.62 19.44 -5.64
C ASP A 93 27.15 17.99 -5.81
N HIS A 94 26.50 17.00 -5.20
CA HIS A 94 26.91 15.59 -5.24
C HIS A 94 26.08 14.78 -6.25
N TRP A 95 26.76 14.10 -7.18
CA TRP A 95 26.13 13.40 -8.30
C TRP A 95 25.25 12.22 -7.86
N GLU A 96 25.60 11.55 -6.76
CA GLU A 96 24.86 10.43 -6.20
C GLU A 96 23.46 10.84 -5.72
N PHE A 97 23.29 12.08 -5.28
CA PHE A 97 22.01 12.61 -4.82
C PHE A 97 21.18 13.22 -5.95
N GLN A 98 21.75 13.41 -7.15
CA GLN A 98 21.02 13.92 -8.31
C GLN A 98 19.89 12.99 -8.75
N ALA A 99 20.06 11.67 -8.62
CA ALA A 99 18.98 10.72 -8.88
C ALA A 99 17.80 10.88 -7.91
N VAL A 100 18.07 11.21 -6.65
CA VAL A 100 17.04 11.43 -5.63
C VAL A 100 16.41 12.82 -5.77
N ALA A 101 17.20 13.83 -6.12
CA ALA A 101 16.72 15.18 -6.41
C ALA A 101 15.74 15.20 -7.60
N ASN A 102 15.95 14.31 -8.58
CA ASN A 102 15.07 14.11 -9.73
C ASN A 102 14.03 12.98 -9.53
N ALA A 103 13.60 12.72 -8.30
CA ALA A 103 12.64 11.66 -7.97
C ALA A 103 11.28 11.76 -8.72
N THR A 104 10.96 12.91 -9.31
CA THR A 104 9.74 13.12 -10.12
C THR A 104 9.62 12.13 -11.27
N PHE A 105 10.73 11.73 -11.91
CA PHE A 105 10.71 10.73 -12.99
C PHE A 105 10.27 9.33 -12.51
N SER A 106 10.50 9.01 -11.24
CA SER A 106 10.01 7.75 -10.67
C SER A 106 8.48 7.74 -10.59
N VAL A 107 7.88 8.88 -10.27
CA VAL A 107 6.43 9.05 -10.18
C VAL A 107 5.77 8.81 -11.55
N ASP A 108 6.36 9.32 -12.62
CA ASP A 108 5.89 9.10 -14.00
C ASP A 108 5.89 7.61 -14.37
N THR A 109 6.99 6.91 -14.04
CA THR A 109 7.12 5.47 -14.26
C THR A 109 6.07 4.70 -13.46
N PHE A 110 5.85 5.06 -12.20
CA PHE A 110 4.83 4.44 -11.35
C PHE A 110 3.42 4.60 -11.92
N PHE A 111 3.05 5.82 -12.34
CA PHE A 111 1.74 6.11 -12.91
C PHE A 111 1.54 5.38 -14.24
N PHE A 112 2.56 5.36 -15.11
CA PHE A 112 2.53 4.61 -16.36
C PHE A 112 2.26 3.12 -16.13
N LEU A 113 3.02 2.49 -15.21
CA LEU A 113 2.85 1.07 -14.87
C LEU A 113 1.49 0.75 -14.22
N SER A 114 0.94 1.70 -13.49
CA SER A 114 -0.41 1.59 -12.88
C SER A 114 -1.48 1.67 -13.96
N GLY A 115 -1.38 2.62 -14.88
CA GLY A 115 -2.29 2.75 -16.03
C GLY A 115 -2.23 1.54 -16.96
N LEU A 116 -1.03 1.06 -17.28
CA LEU A 116 -0.81 -0.12 -18.11
C LEU A 116 -1.50 -1.36 -17.54
N LEU A 117 -1.41 -1.58 -16.23
CA LEU A 117 -2.05 -2.73 -15.58
C LEU A 117 -3.58 -2.63 -15.59
N VAL A 118 -4.11 -1.45 -15.31
CA VAL A 118 -5.55 -1.21 -15.36
C VAL A 118 -6.08 -1.47 -16.77
N ALA A 119 -5.38 -0.99 -17.80
CA ALA A 119 -5.73 -1.24 -19.19
C ALA A 119 -5.63 -2.74 -19.54
N TYR A 120 -4.52 -3.41 -19.18
CA TYR A 120 -4.31 -4.82 -19.43
C TYR A 120 -5.38 -5.71 -18.78
N LEU A 121 -5.67 -5.48 -17.49
CA LEU A 121 -6.71 -6.21 -16.77
C LEU A 121 -8.11 -5.88 -17.31
N GLY A 122 -8.35 -4.61 -17.69
CA GLY A 122 -9.60 -4.18 -18.30
C GLY A 122 -9.88 -4.88 -19.63
N ILE A 123 -8.89 -4.96 -20.51
CA ILE A 123 -9.01 -5.68 -21.81
C ILE A 123 -9.25 -7.17 -21.58
N ARG A 124 -8.54 -7.78 -20.63
CA ARG A 124 -8.71 -9.21 -20.28
C ARG A 124 -10.11 -9.50 -19.75
N GLU A 125 -10.65 -8.64 -18.89
CA GLU A 125 -12.00 -8.79 -18.37
C GLU A 125 -13.07 -8.54 -19.45
N LEU A 126 -12.83 -7.58 -20.35
CA LEU A 126 -13.70 -7.32 -21.49
C LEU A 126 -13.79 -8.53 -22.44
N HIS A 127 -12.65 -9.17 -22.72
CA HIS A 127 -12.58 -10.39 -23.52
C HIS A 127 -13.35 -11.54 -22.86
N LYS A 128 -13.23 -11.67 -21.53
CA LYS A 128 -13.94 -12.70 -20.75
C LYS A 128 -15.46 -12.49 -20.70
N ARG A 129 -15.92 -11.24 -20.78
CA ARG A 129 -17.34 -10.85 -20.69
C ARG A 129 -17.98 -10.53 -22.03
N GLU A 130 -17.38 -10.96 -23.15
CA GLU A 130 -17.90 -10.74 -24.50
C GLU A 130 -18.28 -9.28 -24.78
N GLY A 131 -17.47 -8.33 -24.31
CA GLY A 131 -17.69 -6.90 -24.54
C GLY A 131 -18.59 -6.19 -23.53
N LYS A 132 -19.19 -6.88 -22.55
CA LYS A 132 -20.06 -6.27 -21.54
C LYS A 132 -19.28 -5.89 -20.27
N MET A 133 -18.88 -4.63 -20.17
CA MET A 133 -18.35 -4.06 -18.91
C MET A 133 -19.11 -2.80 -18.50
N ASN A 134 -19.64 -2.80 -17.27
CA ASN A 134 -20.16 -1.59 -16.65
C ASN A 134 -19.00 -0.75 -16.12
N VAL A 135 -18.45 0.12 -16.98
CA VAL A 135 -17.39 1.07 -16.62
C VAL A 135 -17.81 1.92 -15.41
N LEU A 136 -19.07 2.35 -15.36
CA LEU A 136 -19.61 3.14 -14.24
C LEU A 136 -19.55 2.37 -12.92
N LEU A 137 -19.89 1.08 -12.93
CA LEU A 137 -19.81 0.22 -11.75
C LEU A 137 -18.36 0.01 -11.31
N MET A 138 -17.41 -0.12 -12.24
CA MET A 138 -15.98 -0.21 -11.92
C MET A 138 -15.47 1.04 -11.21
N TYR A 139 -15.83 2.23 -11.68
CA TYR A 139 -15.46 3.49 -11.03
C TYR A 139 -16.17 3.66 -9.68
N LEU A 140 -17.42 3.23 -9.55
CA LEU A 140 -18.15 3.26 -8.28
C LEU A 140 -17.48 2.37 -7.23
N TYR A 141 -17.09 1.14 -7.57
CA TYR A 141 -16.32 0.29 -6.66
C TYR A 141 -14.97 0.89 -6.29
N ARG A 142 -14.30 1.53 -7.24
CA ARG A 142 -13.03 2.25 -6.97
C ARG A 142 -13.25 3.38 -5.96
N TYR A 143 -14.31 4.16 -6.13
CA TYR A 143 -14.65 5.26 -5.24
C TYR A 143 -15.01 4.74 -3.85
N MET A 144 -15.95 3.80 -3.73
CA MET A 144 -16.35 3.23 -2.43
C MET A 144 -15.21 2.54 -1.68
N ARG A 145 -14.19 2.03 -2.39
CA ARG A 145 -13.00 1.45 -1.75
C ARG A 145 -12.01 2.52 -1.25
N LEU A 146 -11.91 3.66 -1.93
CA LEU A 146 -10.97 4.74 -1.60
C LEU A 146 -11.51 5.69 -0.52
N THR A 147 -12.84 5.88 -0.47
CA THR A 147 -13.49 6.81 0.46
C THR A 147 -13.27 6.47 1.93
N PRO A 148 -13.41 5.21 2.41
CA PRO A 148 -13.24 4.90 3.83
C PRO A 148 -11.81 5.16 4.32
N PRO A 149 -10.74 4.71 3.62
CA PRO A 149 -9.38 5.09 3.99
C PRO A 149 -9.13 6.60 3.98
N TYR A 150 -9.65 7.31 2.98
CA TYR A 150 -9.46 8.75 2.86
C TYR A 150 -10.17 9.53 3.99
N ALA A 151 -11.42 9.16 4.30
CA ALA A 151 -12.15 9.71 5.42
C ALA A 151 -11.45 9.45 6.76
N PHE A 152 -10.90 8.25 6.95
CA PHE A 152 -10.09 7.93 8.12
C PHE A 152 -8.84 8.81 8.21
N CYS A 153 -8.11 9.03 7.12
CA CYS A 153 -6.95 9.91 7.10
C CYS A 153 -7.31 11.36 7.46
N ILE A 154 -8.44 11.89 6.95
CA ILE A 154 -8.92 13.22 7.32
C ILE A 154 -9.22 13.28 8.82
N LEU A 155 -9.97 12.31 9.35
CA LEU A 155 -10.28 12.25 10.78
C LEU A 155 -9.01 12.15 11.62
N PHE A 156 -8.04 11.35 11.20
CA PHE A 156 -6.74 11.23 11.87
C PHE A 156 -6.00 12.58 11.88
N ILE A 157 -5.91 13.26 10.73
CA ILE A 157 -5.19 14.53 10.57
C ILE A 157 -5.86 15.67 11.34
N VAL A 158 -7.19 15.69 11.45
CA VAL A 158 -7.91 16.75 12.16
C VAL A 158 -7.97 16.48 13.66
N SER A 159 -8.20 15.24 14.08
CA SER A 159 -8.45 14.92 15.48
C SER A 159 -7.21 14.50 16.26
N ILE A 160 -6.40 13.60 15.72
CA ILE A 160 -5.29 12.98 16.45
C ILE A 160 -3.98 13.70 16.16
N PHE A 161 -3.74 14.02 14.89
CA PHE A 161 -2.48 14.61 14.45
C PHE A 161 -2.09 15.86 15.23
N PRO A 162 -2.96 16.85 15.55
CA PRO A 162 -2.54 18.04 16.29
C PRO A 162 -2.04 17.75 17.72
N MET A 163 -2.42 16.59 18.29
CA MET A 163 -2.08 16.19 19.67
C MET A 163 -0.77 15.39 19.75
N LEU A 164 -0.19 14.96 18.63
CA LEU A 164 0.95 14.03 18.60
C LEU A 164 2.35 14.68 18.73
N GLY A 165 2.44 16.01 18.85
CA GLY A 165 3.72 16.69 18.78
C GLY A 165 3.71 18.08 19.39
N GLU A 166 4.91 18.58 19.66
CA GLU A 166 5.18 19.93 20.15
C GLU A 166 6.40 20.48 19.41
N GLY A 167 6.34 21.73 18.94
CA GLY A 167 7.48 22.37 18.28
C GLY A 167 7.10 23.56 17.40
N PRO A 168 8.08 24.40 16.99
CA PRO A 168 7.82 25.59 16.18
C PRO A 168 7.14 25.28 14.83
N GLN A 169 7.59 24.23 14.14
CA GLN A 169 6.96 23.76 12.89
C GLN A 169 5.57 23.16 13.12
N TRP A 170 5.31 22.63 14.32
CA TRP A 170 4.03 22.04 14.70
C TRP A 170 2.94 23.08 14.90
N ILE A 171 3.29 24.22 15.52
CA ILE A 171 2.36 25.34 15.71
C ILE A 171 1.92 25.88 14.35
N VAL A 172 2.87 26.11 13.43
CA VAL A 172 2.58 26.58 12.06
C VAL A 172 1.67 25.59 11.31
N SER A 173 1.94 24.29 11.43
CA SER A 173 1.17 23.25 10.73
C SER A 173 -0.25 23.07 11.30
N THR A 174 -0.43 23.27 12.61
CA THR A 174 -1.73 23.11 13.29
C THR A 174 -2.59 24.36 13.25
N GLU A 175 -2.02 25.55 13.16
CA GLU A 175 -2.76 26.81 12.96
C GLU A 175 -3.46 26.85 11.59
N GLY A 176 -2.83 26.33 10.54
CA GLY A 176 -3.44 26.22 9.21
C GLY A 176 -4.65 25.27 9.14
N LEU A 177 -4.83 24.39 10.12
CA LEU A 177 -5.98 23.47 10.21
C LEU A 177 -7.14 24.05 11.04
N LYS A 178 -6.93 25.15 11.76
CA LYS A 178 -7.94 25.80 12.62
C LYS A 178 -8.74 26.90 11.90
N ASN A 179 -8.22 27.42 10.79
CA ASN A 179 -8.87 28.41 9.91
C ASN A 179 -9.62 27.73 8.76
#